data_AF-A0A2S9FY32-F1
#
_entry.id   AF-A0A2S9FY32-F1
#
_cell.length_a   1.000
_cell.length_b   1.000
_cell.length_c   1.000
_cell.angle_alpha   90.00
_cell.angle_beta   90.00
_cell.angle_gamma   90.00
#
_symmetry.space_group_name_H-M   'P 1'
#
loop_
_entity.id
_entity.type
_entity.pdbx_description
1 polymer ?
#
loop_
_entity_poly.entity_id
_entity_poly.type
_entity_poly.pdbx_seq_one_letter_code
_entity_poly.pdbx_strand_id
1 'polypeptide(L)'
;DAVFLDAKIEAELQELDDESAAELLESIGQTEKGLDALARAGCHTLKLQTYLTAGPKEARAWTIHQGDTAPKAAGVIHSDFEKGF
;
A
#
# COMPACT_ATOMS: atom_id res chain seq x y z
N ASP A 1 5.20 -2.83 -14.73
CA ASP A 1 6.20 -3.43 -13.82
C ASP A 1 6.16 -4.94 -13.92
N ALA A 2 7.25 -5.60 -13.53
CA ALA A 2 7.29 -7.05 -13.35
C ALA A 2 7.57 -7.35 -11.87
N VAL A 3 6.92 -8.37 -11.33
CA VAL A 3 7.07 -8.79 -9.93
C VAL A 3 7.40 -10.28 -9.92
N PHE A 4 8.46 -10.64 -9.21
CA PHE A 4 8.83 -12.02 -8.97
C PHE A 4 8.25 -12.42 -7.61
N LEU A 5 7.48 -13.51 -7.58
CA LEU A 5 6.94 -14.08 -6.34
C LEU A 5 6.90 -15.60 -6.43
N ASP A 6 7.02 -16.26 -5.28
CA ASP A 6 6.77 -17.70 -5.13
C ASP A 6 5.49 -17.87 -4.32
N ALA A 7 4.42 -18.34 -4.96
CA ALA A 7 3.12 -18.49 -4.34
C ALA A 7 3.12 -19.43 -3.12
N LYS A 8 4.02 -20.41 -3.05
CA LYS A 8 4.14 -21.31 -1.91
C LYS A 8 4.74 -20.59 -0.70
N ILE A 9 5.80 -19.81 -0.93
CA ILE A 9 6.42 -18.98 0.11
C ILE A 9 5.44 -17.93 0.65
N GLU A 10 4.68 -17.27 -0.22
CA GLU A 10 3.68 -16.29 0.22
C GLU A 10 2.59 -16.92 1.11
N ALA A 11 2.15 -18.14 0.78
CA ALA A 11 1.19 -18.87 1.60
C ALA A 11 1.77 -19.23 2.98
N GLU A 12 3.02 -19.69 3.03
CA GLU A 12 3.73 -19.97 4.29
C GLU A 12 3.89 -18.70 5.14
N LEU A 13 4.31 -17.58 4.54
CA LEU A 13 4.44 -16.27 5.20
C LEU A 13 3.13 -15.70 5.77
N GLN A 14 1.98 -16.21 5.33
CA GLN A 14 0.66 -15.78 5.80
C GLN A 14 0.19 -16.55 7.05
N GLU A 15 0.77 -17.73 7.31
CA GLU A 15 0.47 -18.54 8.49
C GLU A 15 1.41 -18.24 9.66
N LEU A 16 2.50 -17.53 9.41
CA LEU A 16 3.51 -17.15 10.41
C LEU A 16 3.14 -15.83 11.12
N ASP A 17 3.57 -15.70 12.37
CA ASP A 17 3.62 -14.42 13.06
C ASP A 17 4.74 -13.51 12.48
N ASP A 18 4.74 -12.24 12.87
CA ASP A 18 5.65 -11.23 12.29
C ASP A 18 7.14 -11.53 12.51
N GLU A 19 7.52 -12.11 13.64
CA GLU A 19 8.91 -12.46 13.95
C GLU A 19 9.35 -13.64 13.07
N SER A 20 8.56 -14.71 13.06
CA SER A 20 8.83 -15.90 12.24
C SER A 20 8.84 -15.58 10.74
N ALA A 21 7.93 -14.71 10.28
CA ALA A 21 7.90 -14.29 8.87
C ALA A 21 9.15 -13.48 8.48
N ALA A 22 9.65 -12.63 9.38
CA ALA A 22 10.88 -11.88 9.15
C ALA A 22 12.11 -12.80 9.05
N GLU A 23 12.21 -13.80 9.94
CA GLU A 23 13.29 -14.80 9.87
C GLU A 23 13.25 -15.62 8.57
N LEU A 24 12.05 -16.03 8.11
CA LEU A 24 11.92 -16.74 6.84
C LEU A 24 12.37 -15.87 5.67
N LEU A 25 11.92 -14.61 5.58
CA LEU A 25 12.34 -13.66 4.56
C LEU A 25 13.86 -13.48 4.54
N GLU A 26 14.47 -13.29 5.71
CA GLU A 26 15.93 -13.17 5.83
C GLU A 26 16.65 -14.43 5.35
N SER A 27 16.15 -15.62 5.72
CA SER A 27 16.76 -16.90 5.33
C SER A 27 16.77 -17.15 3.82
N ILE A 28 15.81 -16.58 3.08
CA ILE A 28 15.71 -16.68 1.62
C ILE A 28 16.25 -15.44 0.90
N GLY A 29 16.85 -14.49 1.63
CA GLY A 29 17.45 -13.28 1.08
C GLY A 29 16.45 -12.25 0.55
N GLN A 30 15.23 -12.23 1.08
CA GLN A 30 14.19 -11.26 0.75
C GLN A 30 14.02 -10.25 1.90
N THR A 31 13.78 -8.99 1.54
CA THR A 31 13.55 -7.92 2.53
C THR A 31 12.07 -7.57 2.73
N GLU A 32 11.20 -8.12 1.89
CA GLU A 32 9.76 -7.89 1.92
C GLU A 32 8.99 -9.06 1.30
N LYS A 33 7.69 -9.17 1.58
CA LYS A 33 6.81 -10.16 0.97
C LYS A 33 6.57 -9.83 -0.50
N GLY A 34 6.53 -10.84 -1.36
CA GLY A 34 6.23 -10.68 -2.78
C GLY A 34 4.82 -10.12 -3.03
N LEU A 35 3.86 -10.45 -2.16
CA LEU A 35 2.52 -9.87 -2.21
C LEU A 35 2.50 -8.35 -1.98
N ASP A 36 3.40 -7.81 -1.16
CA ASP A 36 3.51 -6.36 -0.94
C ASP A 36 4.06 -5.66 -2.18
N ALA A 37 5.08 -6.24 -2.81
CA ALA A 37 5.61 -5.77 -4.09
C ALA A 37 4.52 -5.83 -5.20
N LEU A 38 3.73 -6.90 -5.22
CA LEU A 38 2.61 -7.05 -6.15
C LEU A 38 1.53 -5.98 -5.94
N ALA A 39 1.15 -5.70 -4.70
CA ALA A 39 0.18 -4.67 -4.38
C ALA A 39 0.65 -3.29 -4.87
N ARG A 40 1.92 -2.93 -4.64
CA ARG A 40 2.49 -1.65 -5.10
C ARG A 40 2.53 -1.56 -6.64
N ALA A 41 2.95 -2.64 -7.31
CA ALA A 41 2.94 -2.70 -8.77
C ALA A 41 1.52 -2.56 -9.34
N GLY A 42 0.52 -3.16 -8.67
CA GLY A 42 -0.90 -3.01 -9.00
C GLY A 42 -1.37 -1.56 -8.88
N CYS A 43 -1.11 -0.90 -7.75
CA CYS A 43 -1.43 0.52 -7.55
C CYS A 43 -0.78 1.42 -8.62
N HIS A 44 0.49 1.20 -8.95
CA HIS A 44 1.17 1.95 -10.00
C HIS A 44 0.53 1.69 -11.38
N THR A 45 0.22 0.43 -11.70
CA THR A 45 -0.43 0.05 -12.97
C THR A 45 -1.81 0.71 -13.12
N LEU A 46 -2.56 0.80 -12.02
CA LEU A 46 -3.86 1.47 -11.95
C LEU A 46 -3.78 3.00 -11.89
N LYS A 47 -2.56 3.58 -11.93
CA LYS A 47 -2.33 5.02 -11.80
C LYS A 47 -2.93 5.59 -10.51
N LEU A 48 -2.77 4.85 -9.42
CA LEU A 48 -3.11 5.28 -8.07
C LEU A 48 -1.87 5.84 -7.36
N GLN A 49 -2.11 6.70 -6.37
CA GLN A 49 -1.12 7.21 -5.44
C GLN A 49 -1.76 7.43 -4.06
N THR A 50 -0.92 7.57 -3.04
CA THR A 50 -1.36 7.72 -1.65
C THR A 50 -0.94 9.08 -1.10
N TYR A 51 -1.84 9.75 -0.37
CA TYR A 51 -1.47 10.85 0.53
C TYR A 51 -1.88 10.52 1.96
N LEU A 52 -1.28 11.21 2.93
CA LEU A 52 -1.48 10.94 4.35
C LEU A 52 -2.22 12.09 5.02
N THR A 53 -3.16 11.74 5.90
CA THR A 53 -3.61 12.62 6.98
C THR A 53 -3.02 12.11 8.28
N ALA A 54 -2.47 12.99 9.11
CA ALA A 54 -1.88 12.63 10.39
C ALA A 54 -2.31 13.62 11.47
N GLY A 55 -2.71 13.10 12.63
CA GLY A 55 -3.03 13.87 13.81
C GLY A 55 -3.05 12.99 15.07
N PRO A 56 -3.27 13.58 16.26
CA PRO A 56 -3.16 12.86 17.53
C PRO A 56 -4.12 11.66 17.68
N LYS A 57 -5.23 11.68 16.95
CA LYS A 57 -6.25 10.62 17.00
C LYS A 57 -6.08 9.56 15.91
N GLU A 58 -5.53 9.93 14.76
CA GLU A 58 -5.51 9.08 13.58
C GLU A 58 -4.38 9.47 12.63
N ALA A 59 -3.71 8.45 12.08
CA ALA A 59 -2.94 8.55 10.87
C ALA A 59 -3.59 7.65 9.82
N ARG A 60 -3.84 8.17 8.62
CA ARG A 60 -4.54 7.45 7.56
C ARG A 60 -3.94 7.70 6.19
N ALA A 61 -3.83 6.63 5.42
CA ALA A 61 -3.51 6.64 4.00
C ALA A 61 -4.78 6.74 3.16
N TRP A 62 -4.81 7.68 2.22
CA TRP A 62 -5.91 7.90 1.28
C TRP A 62 -5.43 7.62 -0.14
N THR A 63 -6.18 6.79 -0.87
CA THR A 63 -5.87 6.44 -2.26
C THR A 63 -6.57 7.42 -3.21
N ILE A 64 -5.81 7.99 -4.14
CA ILE A 64 -6.29 8.91 -5.19
C ILE A 64 -5.68 8.53 -6.54
N HIS A 65 -6.16 9.12 -7.64
CA HIS A 65 -5.51 8.95 -8.93
C HIS A 65 -4.29 9.87 -9.05
N GLN A 66 -3.29 9.41 -9.80
CA GLN A 66 -2.14 10.23 -10.16
C GLN A 66 -2.59 11.46 -10.94
N GLY A 67 -2.16 12.64 -10.49
CA GLY A 67 -2.54 13.92 -11.07
C GLY A 67 -3.84 14.52 -10.53
N ASP A 68 -4.50 13.90 -9.56
CA ASP A 68 -5.60 14.54 -8.85
C ASP A 68 -5.13 15.84 -8.19
N THR A 69 -5.89 16.91 -8.41
CA THR A 69 -5.68 18.22 -7.78
C THR A 69 -6.05 18.15 -6.30
N ALA A 70 -5.55 19.09 -5.51
CA ALA A 70 -5.87 19.14 -4.08
C ALA A 70 -7.39 19.19 -3.73
N PRO A 71 -8.27 19.93 -4.45
CA PRO A 71 -9.72 19.83 -4.25
C PRO A 71 -10.28 18.40 -4.39
N LYS A 72 -9.92 17.71 -5.48
CA LYS A 72 -10.33 16.33 -5.75
C LYS A 72 -9.84 15.36 -4.67
N ALA A 73 -8.58 15.49 -4.27
CA ALA A 73 -8.01 14.69 -3.20
C ALA A 73 -8.76 14.92 -1.87
N ALA A 74 -9.09 16.16 -1.54
CA ALA A 74 -9.90 16.48 -0.36
C ALA A 74 -11.33 15.91 -0.45
N GLY A 75 -11.90 15.85 -1.65
CA GLY A 75 -13.18 15.20 -1.94
C GLY A 75 -13.26 13.74 -1.53
N VAL A 76 -12.14 13.01 -1.55
CA VAL A 76 -12.07 11.61 -1.10
C VAL A 76 -12.24 11.47 0.41
N ILE A 77 -11.91 12.50 1.20
CA ILE A 77 -12.23 12.55 2.64
C ILE A 77 -13.70 12.88 2.84
N HIS A 78 -14.18 13.92 2.15
CA HIS A 78 -15.58 14.34 2.19
C HIS A 78 -15.93 15.19 0.96
N SER A 79 -17.09 14.94 0.33
CA SER A 79 -17.49 15.63 -0.91
C SER A 79 -17.62 17.15 -0.78
N ASP A 80 -17.90 17.65 0.42
CA ASP A 80 -17.99 19.10 0.66
C ASP A 80 -16.63 19.81 0.60
N PHE A 81 -15.53 19.10 0.89
CA PHE A 81 -14.20 19.69 0.78
C PHE A 81 -13.83 19.99 -0.66
N GLU A 82 -14.24 19.16 -1.62
CA GLU A 82 -13.97 19.45 -3.03
C GLU A 82 -14.66 20.73 -3.51
N LYS A 83 -15.89 20.99 -3.05
CA LYS A 83 -16.66 22.19 -3.41
C LYS A 83 -16.13 23.46 -2.73
N GLY A 84 -15.57 23.32 -1.53
CA GLY A 84 -15.12 24.43 -0.68
C GLY A 84 -13.62 24.67 -0.65
N PHE A 85 -12.85 23.98 -1.49
CA PHE A 85 -11.38 24.05 -1.52
C PHE A 85 -10.85 25.36 -2.09
#